data_AF-A0AAD9Y0S9-F1
#
_entry.id   AF-A0AAD9Y0S9-F1
#
_cell.length_a   1.000
_cell.length_b   1.000
_cell.length_c   1.000
_cell.angle_alpha   90.00
_cell.angle_beta   90.00
_cell.angle_gamma   90.00
#
_symmetry.space_group_name_H-M   'P 1'
#
loop_
_entity.id
_entity.type
_entity.pdbx_description
1 polymer ?
#
loop_
_entity_poly.entity_id
_entity_poly.type
_entity_poly.pdbx_seq_one_letter_code
_entity_poly.pdbx_strand_id
1 'polypeptide(L)'
;MTGDSSPGLYPRYCFELSPTHNTWCLMHVSDIHRLVSVPDYEVQDFYFYKNLPIKWVRVVGIVVAVDDYPGRRIYTVDDSSGACIECTVVLKTPAAAPQAQPNGQFGLRPQPLPPADCVDVDVGSVLDIKGGLTTFREEMQIKIDKVKVLRSTEQEVALWERRTQFRNEVLLEPWVLTDKQIRRCKREQEDGDDDERRRRKKEKRREEKKRAAEEEEKRRKAAVEAEVMNRYRYHKLRKSQKAQERGAGPSSTLLRHVLDENMRGKYNALGL
;
A
#
# COMPACT_ATOMS: atom_id res chain seq x y z
N MET A 1 15.72 -50.98 -6.64
CA MET A 1 16.33 -49.64 -6.66
C MET A 1 15.36 -48.70 -7.37
N THR A 2 14.40 -48.13 -6.65
CA THR A 2 13.48 -47.12 -7.19
C THR A 2 14.07 -45.77 -6.81
N GLY A 3 14.64 -45.08 -7.79
CA GLY A 3 15.20 -43.74 -7.60
C GLY A 3 14.11 -42.82 -7.04
N ASP A 4 14.40 -42.24 -5.89
CA ASP A 4 13.59 -41.21 -5.25
C ASP A 4 13.72 -39.91 -6.05
N SER A 5 13.11 -39.88 -7.23
CA SER A 5 13.01 -38.69 -8.06
C SER A 5 11.81 -37.88 -7.59
N SER A 6 11.89 -37.34 -6.36
CA SER A 6 10.98 -36.26 -5.97
C SER A 6 11.05 -35.20 -7.07
N PRO A 7 9.91 -34.73 -7.61
CA PRO A 7 9.94 -33.63 -8.57
C PRO A 7 10.65 -32.45 -7.91
N GLY A 8 11.55 -31.81 -8.64
CA GLY A 8 12.13 -30.54 -8.21
C GLY A 8 11.06 -29.47 -8.02
N LEU A 9 11.46 -28.30 -7.53
CA LEU A 9 10.54 -27.18 -7.38
C LEU A 9 10.02 -26.72 -8.75
N TYR A 10 8.70 -26.56 -8.86
CA TYR A 10 8.11 -25.99 -10.06
C TYR A 10 8.32 -24.47 -10.11
N PRO A 11 8.41 -23.88 -11.32
CA PRO A 11 8.43 -22.43 -11.46
C PRO A 11 7.19 -21.76 -10.89
N ARG A 12 7.32 -20.50 -10.46
CA ARG A 12 6.23 -19.72 -9.87
C ARG A 12 4.93 -19.74 -10.66
N TYR A 13 5.00 -19.64 -11.99
CA TYR A 13 3.81 -19.62 -12.86
C TYR A 13 2.99 -20.91 -12.78
N CYS A 14 3.54 -22.00 -12.23
CA CYS A 14 2.81 -23.24 -11.98
C CYS A 14 2.10 -23.28 -10.62
N PHE A 15 2.38 -22.33 -9.71
CA PHE A 15 1.90 -22.43 -8.32
C PHE A 15 0.39 -22.43 -8.21
N GLU A 16 -0.32 -21.78 -9.13
CA GLU A 16 -1.80 -21.80 -9.15
C GLU A 16 -2.39 -23.22 -9.26
N LEU A 17 -1.61 -24.19 -9.74
CA LEU A 17 -2.00 -25.60 -9.78
C LEU A 17 -1.65 -26.38 -8.50
N SER A 18 -0.96 -25.76 -7.54
CA SER A 18 -0.65 -26.40 -6.26
C SER A 18 -1.90 -26.45 -5.38
N PRO A 19 -2.16 -27.58 -4.69
CA PRO A 19 -3.25 -27.65 -3.69
C PRO A 19 -3.02 -26.71 -2.49
N THR A 20 -1.81 -26.19 -2.31
CA THR A 20 -1.45 -25.28 -1.21
C THR A 20 -1.49 -23.81 -1.61
N HIS A 21 -1.72 -23.50 -2.89
CA HIS A 21 -1.73 -22.12 -3.35
C HIS A 21 -2.97 -21.38 -2.88
N ASN A 22 -2.78 -20.18 -2.34
CA ASN A 22 -3.83 -19.36 -1.74
C ASN A 22 -4.73 -20.12 -0.73
N THR A 23 -4.16 -21.10 -0.04
CA THR A 23 -4.88 -21.94 0.91
C THR A 23 -4.23 -21.88 2.28
N TRP A 24 -5.06 -21.78 3.33
CA TRP A 24 -4.62 -21.86 4.72
C TRP A 24 -4.22 -23.30 5.05
N CYS A 25 -2.93 -23.60 4.89
CA CYS A 25 -2.40 -24.95 5.10
C CYS A 25 -2.43 -25.27 6.59
N LEU A 26 -3.31 -26.19 7.00
CA LEU A 26 -3.45 -26.61 8.38
C LEU A 26 -2.34 -27.61 8.71
N MET A 27 -1.31 -27.14 9.41
CA MET A 27 -0.04 -27.86 9.60
C MET A 27 0.32 -27.96 11.08
N HIS A 28 1.23 -28.87 11.41
CA HIS A 28 1.89 -28.85 12.70
C HIS A 28 2.93 -27.74 12.77
N VAL A 29 3.12 -27.20 13.98
CA VAL A 29 4.17 -26.19 14.21
C VAL A 29 5.56 -26.76 13.93
N SER A 30 5.82 -28.02 14.29
CA SER A 30 7.10 -28.67 13.99
C SER A 30 7.35 -28.89 12.49
N ASP A 31 6.30 -29.04 11.67
CA ASP A 31 6.45 -29.06 10.21
C ASP A 31 6.75 -27.67 9.65
N ILE A 32 6.12 -26.64 10.22
CA ILE A 32 6.33 -25.24 9.82
C ILE A 32 7.81 -24.89 9.99
N HIS A 33 8.42 -25.17 11.15
CA HIS A 33 9.85 -24.94 11.38
C HIS A 33 10.79 -25.72 10.45
N ARG A 34 10.30 -26.77 9.78
CA ARG A 34 11.08 -27.56 8.81
C ARG A 34 10.89 -27.09 7.37
N LEU A 35 10.07 -26.07 7.14
CA LEU A 35 9.87 -25.52 5.81
C LEU A 35 11.19 -24.94 5.27
N VAL A 36 11.45 -25.18 4.00
CA VAL A 36 12.68 -24.72 3.34
C VAL A 36 12.42 -23.37 2.70
N SER A 37 13.28 -22.40 3.00
CA SER A 37 13.37 -21.14 2.26
C SER A 37 14.25 -21.30 1.03
N VAL A 38 13.86 -20.67 -0.08
CA VAL A 38 14.65 -20.67 -1.33
C VAL A 38 14.83 -19.22 -1.78
N PRO A 39 16.07 -18.75 -2.00
CA PRO A 39 16.35 -17.32 -2.26
C PRO A 39 15.50 -16.68 -3.37
N ASP A 40 15.25 -17.42 -4.46
CA ASP A 40 14.45 -16.94 -5.59
C ASP A 40 12.97 -16.66 -5.23
N TYR A 41 12.51 -17.17 -4.10
CA TYR A 41 11.12 -17.14 -3.63
C TYR A 41 10.93 -16.37 -2.32
N GLU A 42 12.02 -16.02 -1.63
CA GLU A 42 12.01 -15.33 -0.33
C GLU A 42 11.28 -13.98 -0.37
N VAL A 43 11.52 -13.19 -1.42
CA VAL A 43 10.90 -11.87 -1.62
C VAL A 43 9.36 -11.95 -1.67
N GLN A 44 8.83 -13.16 -1.89
CA GLN A 44 7.40 -13.40 -2.09
C GLN A 44 6.79 -14.21 -0.94
N ASP A 45 7.55 -14.42 0.15
CA ASP A 45 7.18 -15.16 1.35
C ASP A 45 6.71 -16.59 1.05
N PHE A 46 7.38 -17.25 0.11
CA PHE A 46 7.13 -18.67 -0.20
C PHE A 46 8.20 -19.54 0.45
N TYR A 47 7.71 -20.52 1.21
CA TYR A 47 8.48 -21.59 1.81
C TYR A 47 8.03 -22.92 1.21
N PHE A 48 8.78 -24.00 1.43
CA PHE A 48 8.50 -25.27 0.78
C PHE A 48 8.39 -26.42 1.77
N TYR A 49 7.26 -27.14 1.70
CA TYR A 49 7.11 -28.46 2.31
C TYR A 49 7.33 -29.50 1.20
N LYS A 50 8.47 -30.19 1.21
CA LYS A 50 8.93 -30.95 0.03
C LYS A 50 8.96 -30.03 -1.20
N ASN A 51 8.10 -30.26 -2.20
CA ASN A 51 7.97 -29.40 -3.37
C ASN A 51 6.69 -28.53 -3.39
N LEU A 52 5.87 -28.57 -2.33
CA LEU A 52 4.66 -27.76 -2.21
C LEU A 52 4.99 -26.33 -1.77
N PRO A 53 4.55 -25.30 -2.51
CA PRO A 53 4.71 -23.90 -2.10
C PRO A 53 3.75 -23.55 -0.97
N ILE A 54 4.29 -23.18 0.19
CA ILE A 54 3.56 -22.77 1.39
C ILE A 54 3.78 -21.28 1.62
N LYS A 55 2.68 -20.53 1.70
CA LYS A 55 2.69 -19.09 2.03
C LYS A 55 1.80 -18.77 3.23
N TRP A 56 0.66 -19.47 3.31
CA TRP A 56 -0.38 -19.25 4.30
C TRP A 56 -0.54 -20.50 5.14
N VAL A 57 -0.47 -20.33 6.45
CA VAL A 57 -0.59 -21.44 7.40
C VAL A 57 -1.78 -21.25 8.31
N ARG A 58 -2.25 -22.36 8.84
CA ARG A 58 -3.23 -22.43 9.91
C ARG A 58 -2.69 -23.33 11.00
N VAL A 59 -2.74 -22.87 12.24
CA VAL A 59 -2.30 -23.64 13.41
C VAL A 59 -3.38 -23.59 14.48
N VAL A 60 -3.44 -24.64 15.29
CA VAL A 60 -4.36 -24.74 16.43
C VAL A 60 -3.56 -25.16 17.64
N GLY A 61 -3.57 -24.34 18.69
CA GLY A 61 -2.75 -24.59 19.86
C GLY A 61 -3.09 -23.66 21.03
N ILE A 62 -2.48 -23.96 22.17
CA ILE A 62 -2.61 -23.19 23.40
C ILE A 62 -1.60 -22.05 23.42
N VAL A 63 -2.02 -20.87 23.88
CA VAL A 63 -1.12 -19.75 24.14
C VAL A 63 -0.32 -20.03 25.40
N VAL A 64 1.00 -20.11 25.28
CA VAL A 64 1.92 -20.37 26.39
C VAL A 64 2.65 -19.11 26.87
N ALA A 65 2.71 -18.06 26.04
CA ALA A 65 3.23 -16.75 26.42
C ALA A 65 2.56 -15.62 25.63
N VAL A 66 2.49 -14.44 26.25
CA VAL A 66 2.01 -13.20 25.63
C VAL A 66 3.05 -12.12 25.88
N ASP A 67 3.61 -11.58 24.79
CA ASP A 67 4.61 -10.53 24.85
C ASP A 67 4.09 -9.25 24.18
N ASP A 68 4.06 -8.17 24.95
CA ASP A 68 3.62 -6.85 24.49
C ASP A 68 4.81 -5.98 24.10
N TYR A 69 4.80 -5.50 22.86
CA TYR A 69 5.76 -4.55 22.33
C TYR A 69 5.06 -3.29 21.82
N PRO A 70 5.79 -2.16 21.67
CA PRO A 70 5.23 -0.98 21.03
C PRO A 70 4.68 -1.31 19.62
N GLY A 71 3.37 -1.21 19.45
CA GLY A 71 2.67 -1.40 18.18
C GLY A 71 2.41 -2.85 17.76
N ARG A 72 2.81 -3.86 18.55
CA ARG A 72 2.50 -5.27 18.26
C ARG A 72 2.40 -6.11 19.54
N ARG A 73 1.60 -7.17 19.48
CA ARG A 73 1.56 -8.23 20.50
C ARG A 73 1.97 -9.54 19.86
N ILE A 74 2.71 -10.36 20.59
CA ILE A 74 3.17 -11.67 20.14
C ILE A 74 2.56 -12.72 21.06
N TYR A 75 1.96 -13.75 20.46
CA TYR A 75 1.46 -14.93 21.15
C TYR A 75 2.39 -16.10 20.85
N THR A 76 3.00 -16.71 21.86
CA THR A 76 3.70 -17.98 21.67
C THR A 76 2.68 -19.10 21.78
N VAL A 77 2.58 -19.93 20.74
CA VAL A 77 1.55 -20.97 20.62
C VAL A 77 2.19 -22.35 20.54
N ASP A 78 1.68 -23.28 21.34
CA ASP A 78 2.07 -24.69 21.37
C ASP A 78 0.91 -25.57 20.84
N ASP A 79 1.16 -26.36 19.79
CA ASP A 79 0.22 -27.34 19.25
C ASP A 79 0.55 -28.79 19.65
N SER A 80 1.47 -28.95 20.60
CA SER A 80 2.01 -30.22 21.11
C SER A 80 2.71 -31.09 20.06
N SER A 81 3.11 -30.51 18.92
CA SER A 81 3.86 -31.23 17.87
C SER A 81 5.37 -31.26 18.09
N GLY A 82 5.85 -30.71 19.22
CA GLY A 82 7.25 -30.68 19.62
C GLY A 82 7.97 -29.35 19.38
N ALA A 83 7.25 -28.29 18.98
CA ALA A 83 7.79 -26.93 18.87
C ALA A 83 6.69 -25.88 19.10
N CYS A 84 7.08 -24.71 19.60
CA CYS A 84 6.20 -23.54 19.70
C CYS A 84 6.45 -22.58 18.51
N ILE A 85 5.49 -21.70 18.24
CA ILE A 85 5.64 -20.65 17.23
C ILE A 85 5.13 -19.29 17.71
N GLU A 86 5.85 -18.24 17.34
CA GLU A 86 5.43 -16.87 17.59
C GLU A 86 4.39 -16.42 16.56
N CYS A 87 3.23 -15.99 17.05
CA CYS A 87 2.14 -15.43 16.25
C CYS A 87 2.01 -13.94 16.55
N THR A 88 2.36 -13.10 15.59
CA THR A 88 2.40 -11.64 15.75
C THR A 88 1.12 -10.97 15.25
N VAL A 89 0.55 -10.08 16.07
CA VAL A 89 -0.55 -9.19 15.71
C VAL A 89 -0.15 -7.72 15.84
N VAL A 90 -0.55 -6.90 14.87
CA VAL A 90 -0.32 -5.44 14.89
C VAL A 90 -1.39 -4.78 15.77
N LEU A 91 -0.96 -3.99 16.75
CA LEU A 91 -1.86 -3.22 17.60
C LEU A 91 -2.39 -2.02 16.82
N LYS A 92 -3.70 -1.77 16.91
CA LYS A 92 -4.32 -0.61 16.30
C LYS A 92 -4.61 0.40 17.40
N THR A 93 -4.20 1.64 17.20
CA THR A 93 -4.68 2.74 18.04
C THR A 93 -6.15 2.97 17.72
N PRO A 94 -7.06 2.90 18.71
CA PRO A 94 -8.45 3.25 18.49
C PRO A 94 -8.52 4.68 17.95
N ALA A 95 -9.26 4.91 16.86
CA ALA A 95 -9.54 6.26 16.40
C ALA A 95 -10.33 6.96 17.50
N ALA A 96 -9.69 7.90 18.22
CA ALA A 96 -10.38 8.68 19.23
C ALA A 96 -11.49 9.50 18.55
N ALA A 97 -12.74 9.30 18.96
CA ALA A 97 -13.74 10.35 18.79
C ALA A 97 -13.28 11.55 19.65
N PRO A 98 -13.31 12.79 19.14
CA PRO A 98 -12.93 13.95 19.94
C PRO A 98 -14.01 14.18 21.00
N GLN A 99 -13.84 13.61 22.20
CA GLN A 99 -14.59 14.02 23.37
C GLN A 99 -13.80 15.11 24.09
N ALA A 100 -14.20 16.36 23.87
CA ALA A 100 -13.77 17.48 24.72
C ALA A 100 -14.40 17.28 26.11
N GLN A 101 -13.61 16.86 27.10
CA GLN A 101 -14.04 16.89 28.49
C GLN A 101 -13.73 18.27 29.10
N PRO A 102 -14.66 18.90 29.83
CA PRO A 102 -14.53 20.30 30.24
C PRO A 102 -13.61 20.53 31.45
N ASN A 103 -12.98 19.51 32.04
CA ASN A 103 -12.23 19.66 33.28
C ASN A 103 -10.84 19.03 33.18
N GLY A 104 -9.85 19.79 32.67
CA GLY A 104 -8.42 19.81 33.06
C GLY A 104 -7.62 18.51 33.32
N GLN A 105 -8.20 17.33 33.15
CA GLN A 105 -7.54 16.05 33.28
C GLN A 105 -6.93 15.74 31.92
N PHE A 106 -5.62 15.53 31.90
CA PHE A 106 -4.91 14.98 30.75
C PHE A 106 -5.61 13.69 30.35
N GLY A 107 -6.38 13.73 29.27
CA GLY A 107 -7.09 12.56 28.76
C GLY A 107 -6.10 11.43 28.55
N LEU A 108 -6.39 10.26 29.11
CA LEU A 108 -5.60 9.06 28.88
C LEU A 108 -5.48 8.85 27.37
N ARG A 109 -4.25 8.95 26.84
CA ARG A 109 -3.99 8.67 25.43
C ARG A 109 -4.52 7.27 25.13
N PRO A 110 -5.32 7.07 24.06
CA PRO A 110 -5.83 5.75 23.71
C PRO A 110 -4.65 4.77 23.61
N GLN A 111 -4.63 3.74 24.44
CA GLN A 111 -3.61 2.72 24.33
C GLN A 111 -3.85 1.91 23.04
N PRO A 112 -2.78 1.56 22.30
CA PRO A 112 -2.90 0.60 21.20
C PRO A 112 -3.48 -0.70 21.73
N LEU A 113 -4.59 -1.15 21.14
CA LEU A 113 -5.24 -2.40 21.51
C LEU A 113 -5.06 -3.41 20.39
N PRO A 114 -5.02 -4.71 20.71
CA PRO A 114 -5.05 -5.73 19.68
C PRO A 114 -6.40 -5.68 18.94
N PRO A 115 -6.47 -6.21 17.72
CA PRO A 115 -7.72 -6.36 16.99
C PRO A 115 -8.80 -7.04 17.85
N ALA A 116 -10.08 -6.74 17.59
CA ALA A 116 -11.19 -7.16 18.46
C ALA A 116 -11.26 -8.68 18.73
N ASP A 117 -10.85 -9.49 17.75
CA ASP A 117 -10.76 -10.95 17.84
C ASP A 117 -9.60 -11.46 18.74
N CYS A 118 -8.69 -10.56 19.11
CA CYS A 118 -7.50 -10.82 19.91
C CYS A 118 -7.55 -10.16 21.32
N VAL A 119 -8.59 -9.38 21.64
CA VAL A 119 -8.66 -8.59 22.89
C VAL A 119 -8.71 -9.48 24.13
N ASP A 120 -9.51 -10.55 24.10
CA ASP A 120 -9.70 -11.46 25.24
C ASP A 120 -8.74 -12.65 25.24
N VAL A 121 -7.63 -12.56 24.48
CA VAL A 121 -6.64 -13.63 24.38
C VAL A 121 -5.58 -13.44 25.46
N ASP A 122 -5.44 -14.46 26.29
CA ASP A 122 -4.43 -14.56 27.36
C ASP A 122 -3.76 -15.95 27.38
N VAL A 123 -2.71 -16.12 28.18
CA VAL A 123 -2.06 -17.42 28.44
C VAL A 123 -3.11 -18.45 28.87
N GLY A 124 -3.05 -19.64 28.27
CA GLY A 124 -4.03 -20.71 28.44
C GLY A 124 -5.20 -20.66 27.47
N SER A 125 -5.36 -19.59 26.69
CA SER A 125 -6.36 -19.54 25.61
C SER A 125 -5.98 -20.51 24.49
N VAL A 126 -6.96 -21.24 23.95
CA VAL A 126 -6.75 -22.07 22.76
C VAL A 126 -7.21 -21.31 21.52
N LEU A 127 -6.35 -21.22 20.51
CA LEU A 127 -6.57 -20.42 19.32
C LEU A 127 -6.55 -21.27 18.05
N ASP A 128 -7.43 -20.95 17.11
CA ASP A 128 -7.33 -21.30 15.69
C ASP A 128 -6.83 -20.06 14.93
N ILE A 129 -5.57 -20.12 14.51
CA ILE A 129 -4.84 -18.99 13.91
C ILE A 129 -4.64 -19.25 12.44
N LYS A 130 -4.89 -18.23 11.62
CA LYS A 130 -4.58 -18.19 10.19
C LYS A 130 -3.69 -16.99 9.92
N GLY A 131 -2.58 -17.20 9.23
CA GLY A 131 -1.64 -16.13 8.97
C GLY A 131 -0.61 -16.43 7.89
N GLY A 132 0.06 -15.36 7.46
CA GLY A 132 1.19 -15.46 6.55
C GLY A 132 2.46 -15.82 7.31
N LEU A 133 3.29 -16.66 6.69
CA LEU A 133 4.62 -16.95 7.23
C LEU A 133 5.55 -15.74 7.05
N THR A 134 6.39 -15.50 8.04
CA THR A 134 7.48 -14.52 7.98
C THR A 134 8.67 -15.05 8.78
N THR A 135 9.86 -14.55 8.48
CA THR A 135 11.06 -14.89 9.24
C THR A 135 11.61 -13.62 9.88
N PHE A 136 11.89 -13.67 11.18
CA PHE A 136 12.51 -12.56 11.90
C PHE A 136 13.69 -13.09 12.71
N ARG A 137 14.89 -12.57 12.42
CA ARG A 137 16.14 -13.05 13.05
C ARG A 137 16.31 -14.57 12.96
N GLU A 138 16.09 -15.10 11.75
CA GLU A 138 16.21 -16.54 11.44
C GLU A 138 15.14 -17.43 12.11
N GLU A 139 14.23 -16.87 12.89
CA GLU A 139 13.11 -17.57 13.51
C GLU A 139 11.83 -17.39 12.69
N MET A 140 11.11 -18.49 12.49
CA MET A 140 9.84 -18.50 11.78
C MET A 140 8.70 -18.00 12.67
N GLN A 141 7.89 -17.11 12.11
CA GLN A 141 6.75 -16.50 12.79
C GLN A 141 5.51 -16.51 11.89
N ILE A 142 4.34 -16.42 12.51
CA ILE A 142 3.06 -16.27 11.83
C ILE A 142 2.57 -14.84 12.03
N LYS A 143 2.42 -14.08 10.94
CA LYS A 143 1.69 -12.81 10.96
C LYS A 143 0.19 -13.12 10.92
N ILE A 144 -0.51 -12.82 12.01
CA ILE A 144 -1.93 -13.16 12.15
C ILE A 144 -2.78 -12.32 11.20
N ASP A 145 -3.55 -13.01 10.37
CA ASP A 145 -4.59 -12.42 9.51
C ASP A 145 -5.99 -12.65 10.07
N LYS A 146 -6.23 -13.83 10.66
CA LYS A 146 -7.49 -14.17 11.35
C LYS A 146 -7.20 -15.04 12.56
N VAL A 147 -7.89 -14.77 13.66
CA VAL A 147 -7.87 -15.64 14.84
C VAL A 147 -9.28 -15.99 15.28
N LYS A 148 -9.43 -17.16 15.89
CA LYS A 148 -10.63 -17.57 16.59
C LYS A 148 -10.25 -18.24 17.91
N VAL A 149 -10.79 -17.73 19.02
CA VAL A 149 -10.68 -18.41 20.31
C VAL A 149 -11.59 -19.64 20.32
N LEU A 150 -11.03 -20.81 20.60
CA LEU A 150 -11.76 -22.05 20.76
C LEU A 150 -12.19 -22.18 22.22
N ARG A 151 -13.46 -22.54 22.43
CA ARG A 151 -14.08 -22.54 23.77
C ARG A 151 -14.45 -23.94 24.25
N SER A 152 -14.16 -24.97 23.46
CA SER A 152 -14.45 -26.36 23.82
C SER A 152 -13.48 -27.32 23.16
N THR A 153 -13.18 -28.42 23.86
CA THR A 153 -12.26 -29.45 23.40
C THR A 153 -12.77 -30.13 22.13
N GLU A 154 -14.09 -30.23 21.92
CA GLU A 154 -14.66 -30.77 20.69
C GLU A 154 -14.26 -29.95 19.46
N GLN A 155 -14.15 -28.62 19.60
CA GLN A 155 -13.70 -27.75 18.51
C GLN A 155 -12.23 -28.00 18.18
N GLU A 156 -11.39 -28.25 19.19
CA GLU A 156 -9.98 -28.58 19.02
C GLU A 156 -9.79 -29.92 18.31
N VAL A 157 -10.48 -30.96 18.80
CA VAL A 157 -10.42 -32.31 18.22
C VAL A 157 -10.87 -32.31 16.77
N ALA A 158 -11.97 -31.62 16.43
CA ALA A 158 -12.43 -31.49 15.05
C ALA A 158 -11.40 -30.82 14.13
N LEU A 159 -10.55 -29.94 14.66
CA LEU A 159 -9.46 -29.34 13.89
C LEU A 159 -8.24 -30.27 13.80
N TRP A 160 -7.95 -31.07 14.82
CA TRP A 160 -6.90 -32.10 14.74
C TRP A 160 -7.22 -33.17 13.69
N GLU A 161 -8.48 -33.59 13.59
CA GLU A 161 -8.95 -34.50 12.54
C GLU A 161 -8.72 -33.89 11.16
N ARG A 162 -9.13 -32.63 10.96
CA ARG A 162 -8.90 -31.90 9.70
C ARG A 162 -7.42 -31.71 9.38
N ARG A 163 -6.58 -31.45 10.39
CA ARG A 163 -5.12 -31.35 10.22
C ARG A 163 -4.53 -32.67 9.76
N THR A 164 -4.96 -33.77 10.37
CA THR A 164 -4.52 -35.13 10.02
C THR A 164 -4.94 -35.48 8.60
N GLN A 165 -6.19 -35.18 8.24
CA GLN A 165 -6.69 -35.37 6.88
C GLN A 165 -5.88 -34.55 5.86
N PHE A 166 -5.69 -33.25 6.10
CA PHE A 166 -4.93 -32.38 5.22
C PHE A 166 -3.47 -32.85 5.06
N ARG A 167 -2.84 -33.30 6.16
CA ARG A 167 -1.50 -33.86 6.11
C ARG A 167 -1.43 -35.08 5.19
N ASN A 168 -2.36 -36.03 5.37
CA ASN A 168 -2.36 -37.28 4.63
C ASN A 168 -2.73 -37.08 3.15
N GLU A 169 -3.73 -36.26 2.86
CA GLU A 169 -4.26 -36.09 1.49
C GLU A 169 -3.49 -35.05 0.66
N VAL A 170 -2.78 -34.11 1.31
CA VAL A 170 -2.10 -32.99 0.62
C VAL A 170 -0.60 -32.96 0.87
N LEU A 171 -0.16 -32.87 2.12
CA LEU A 171 1.26 -32.64 2.43
C LEU A 171 2.14 -33.85 2.15
N LEU A 172 1.62 -35.05 2.43
CA LEU A 172 2.36 -36.29 2.23
C LEU A 172 2.38 -36.72 0.77
N GLU A 173 1.33 -36.40 0.00
CA GLU A 173 1.23 -36.70 -1.42
C GLU A 173 2.21 -35.86 -2.26
N PRO A 174 2.95 -36.48 -3.20
CA PRO A 174 3.85 -35.75 -4.07
C PRO A 174 3.07 -34.86 -5.03
N TRP A 175 3.38 -33.56 -5.05
CA TRP A 175 2.81 -32.67 -6.05
C TRP A 175 3.51 -32.86 -7.38
N VAL A 176 2.81 -33.42 -8.38
CA VAL A 176 3.38 -33.69 -9.70
C VAL A 176 2.53 -33.02 -10.78
N LEU A 177 3.20 -32.25 -11.64
CA LEU A 177 2.63 -31.66 -12.84
C LEU A 177 3.14 -32.37 -14.08
N THR A 178 2.25 -32.58 -15.03
CA THR A 178 2.60 -33.05 -16.38
C THR A 178 3.27 -31.95 -17.18
N ASP A 179 4.14 -32.32 -18.13
CA ASP A 179 4.75 -31.38 -19.07
C ASP A 179 3.73 -30.51 -19.81
N LYS A 180 2.54 -31.05 -20.06
CA LYS A 180 1.44 -30.32 -20.68
C LYS A 180 0.92 -29.20 -19.78
N GLN A 181 0.76 -29.47 -18.48
CA GLN A 181 0.37 -28.45 -17.50
C GLN A 181 1.44 -27.36 -17.39
N ILE A 182 2.71 -27.75 -17.30
CA ILE A 182 3.84 -26.80 -17.19
C ILE A 182 3.90 -25.90 -18.43
N ARG A 183 3.79 -26.46 -19.64
CA ARG A 183 3.76 -25.69 -20.89
C ARG A 183 2.55 -24.76 -20.99
N ARG A 184 1.39 -25.20 -20.49
CA ARG A 184 0.18 -24.36 -20.45
C ARG A 184 0.39 -23.16 -19.53
N CYS A 185 0.83 -23.38 -18.30
CA CYS A 185 1.07 -22.29 -17.35
C CYS A 185 2.13 -21.31 -17.86
N LYS A 186 3.18 -21.80 -18.52
CA LYS A 186 4.20 -20.94 -19.14
C LYS A 186 3.60 -20.04 -20.22
N ARG A 187 2.75 -20.59 -21.10
CA ARG A 187 2.07 -19.82 -22.15
C ARG A 187 1.12 -18.78 -21.56
N GLU A 188 0.33 -19.16 -20.55
CA GLU A 188 -0.60 -18.25 -19.88
C GLU A 188 0.13 -17.06 -19.24
N GLN A 189 1.31 -17.28 -18.66
CA GLN A 189 2.15 -16.20 -18.14
C GLN A 189 2.67 -15.28 -19.28
N GLU A 190 3.21 -15.86 -20.34
CA GLU A 190 3.74 -15.10 -21.48
C GLU A 190 2.65 -14.24 -22.14
N ASP A 191 1.46 -14.80 -22.35
CA ASP A 191 0.30 -14.10 -22.91
C ASP A 191 -0.16 -12.96 -21.97
N GLY A 192 -0.20 -13.21 -20.66
CA GLY A 192 -0.56 -12.21 -19.65
C GLY A 192 0.42 -11.03 -19.58
N ASP A 193 1.72 -11.30 -19.63
CA ASP A 193 2.78 -10.28 -19.64
C ASP A 193 2.69 -9.40 -20.90
N ASP A 194 2.39 -10.01 -22.06
CA ASP A 194 2.20 -9.30 -23.31
C ASP A 194 0.96 -8.39 -23.30
N ASP A 195 -0.15 -8.87 -22.73
CA ASP A 195 -1.37 -8.08 -22.59
C ASP A 195 -1.20 -6.91 -21.61
N GLU A 196 -0.52 -7.12 -20.49
CA GLU A 196 -0.19 -6.06 -19.54
C GLU A 196 0.74 -5.02 -20.18
N ARG A 197 1.75 -5.46 -20.94
CA ARG A 197 2.63 -4.55 -21.70
C ARG A 197 1.86 -3.73 -22.73
N ARG A 198 0.89 -4.34 -23.42
CA ARG A 198 0.00 -3.63 -24.36
C ARG A 198 -0.89 -2.62 -23.63
N ARG A 199 -1.42 -2.97 -22.46
CA ARG A 199 -2.24 -2.08 -21.62
C ARG A 199 -1.45 -0.86 -21.17
N ARG A 200 -0.24 -1.06 -20.61
CA ARG A 200 0.66 0.03 -20.20
C ARG A 200 1.02 0.97 -21.36
N LYS A 201 1.29 0.42 -22.55
CA LYS A 201 1.55 1.24 -23.75
C LYS A 201 0.34 2.08 -24.15
N LYS A 202 -0.88 1.52 -24.09
CA LYS A 202 -2.12 2.25 -24.38
C LYS A 202 -2.38 3.34 -23.35
N GLU A 203 -2.15 3.06 -22.08
CA GLU A 203 -2.31 4.02 -20.98
C GLU A 203 -1.32 5.18 -21.10
N LYS A 204 -0.03 4.90 -21.31
CA LYS A 204 0.99 5.93 -21.56
C LYS A 204 0.64 6.83 -22.73
N ARG A 205 0.17 6.26 -23.85
CA ARG A 205 -0.30 7.05 -25.02
C ARG A 205 -1.51 7.93 -24.69
N ARG A 206 -2.42 7.48 -23.82
CA ARG A 206 -3.57 8.28 -23.37
C ARG A 206 -3.13 9.43 -22.48
N GLU A 207 -2.21 9.18 -21.55
CA GLU A 207 -1.64 10.22 -20.69
C GLU A 207 -0.87 11.27 -21.49
N GLU A 208 -0.05 10.85 -22.45
CA GLU A 208 0.69 11.76 -23.34
C GLU A 208 -0.27 12.64 -24.15
N LYS A 209 -1.33 12.06 -24.73
CA LYS A 209 -2.36 12.83 -25.44
C LYS A 209 -3.08 13.82 -24.54
N LYS A 210 -3.41 13.41 -23.31
CA LYS A 210 -4.06 14.28 -22.32
C LYS A 210 -3.15 15.45 -21.95
N ARG A 211 -1.86 15.20 -21.67
CA ARG A 211 -0.86 16.23 -21.37
C ARG A 211 -0.67 17.20 -22.53
N ALA A 212 -0.60 16.69 -23.77
CA ALA A 212 -0.48 17.53 -24.96
C ALA A 212 -1.71 18.42 -25.15
N ALA A 213 -2.92 17.89 -24.97
CA ALA A 213 -4.16 18.66 -25.06
C ALA A 213 -4.24 19.74 -23.96
N GLU A 214 -3.84 19.42 -22.73
CA GLU A 214 -3.76 20.40 -21.63
C GLU A 214 -2.72 21.50 -21.90
N GLU A 215 -1.57 21.16 -22.49
CA GLU A 215 -0.55 22.14 -22.88
C GLU A 215 -1.02 23.03 -24.04
N GLU A 216 -1.69 22.44 -25.04
CA GLU A 216 -2.28 23.18 -26.15
C GLU A 216 -3.38 24.13 -25.67
N GLU A 217 -4.25 23.68 -24.77
CA GLU A 217 -5.28 24.54 -24.17
C GLU A 217 -4.66 25.70 -23.38
N LYS A 218 -3.60 25.43 -22.60
CA LYS A 218 -2.84 26.48 -21.90
C LYS A 218 -2.22 27.47 -22.88
N ARG A 219 -1.58 27.00 -23.96
CA ARG A 219 -1.02 27.86 -25.01
C ARG A 219 -2.10 28.70 -25.68
N ARG A 220 -3.27 28.13 -25.96
CA ARG A 220 -4.40 28.84 -26.57
C ARG A 220 -4.93 29.93 -25.64
N LYS A 221 -5.10 29.64 -24.34
CA LYS A 221 -5.50 30.65 -23.33
C LYS A 221 -4.48 31.78 -23.25
N ALA A 222 -3.19 31.46 -23.16
CA ALA A 222 -2.11 32.46 -23.11
C ALA A 222 -2.07 33.34 -24.38
N ALA A 223 -2.31 32.77 -25.57
CA ALA A 223 -2.38 33.53 -26.81
C ALA A 223 -3.55 34.52 -26.83
N VAL A 224 -4.74 34.09 -26.39
CA VAL A 224 -5.92 34.96 -26.28
C VAL A 224 -5.66 36.10 -25.28
N GLU A 225 -5.09 35.80 -24.12
CA GLU A 225 -4.71 36.82 -23.12
C GLU A 225 -3.70 37.83 -23.68
N ALA A 226 -2.68 37.36 -24.41
CA ALA A 226 -1.69 38.22 -25.06
C ALA A 226 -2.32 39.13 -26.12
N GLU A 227 -3.27 38.63 -26.91
CA GLU A 227 -3.99 39.42 -27.91
C GLU A 227 -4.85 40.52 -27.27
N VAL A 228 -5.59 40.19 -26.20
CA VAL A 228 -6.35 41.16 -25.41
C VAL A 228 -5.44 42.26 -24.86
N MET A 229 -4.29 41.87 -24.30
CA MET A 229 -3.29 42.80 -23.78
C MET A 229 -2.69 43.70 -24.87
N ASN A 230 -2.40 43.16 -26.06
CA ASN A 230 -1.92 43.95 -27.19
C ASN A 230 -2.98 44.92 -27.69
N ARG A 231 -4.25 44.51 -27.77
CA ARG A 231 -5.36 45.40 -28.16
C ARG A 231 -5.53 46.54 -27.17
N TYR A 232 -5.41 46.26 -25.87
CA TYR A 232 -5.41 47.29 -24.82
C TYR A 232 -4.24 48.27 -24.97
N ARG A 233 -3.01 47.76 -25.20
CA ARG A 233 -1.83 48.59 -25.47
C ARG A 233 -2.04 49.50 -26.69
N TYR A 234 -2.55 48.96 -27.79
CA TYR A 234 -2.80 49.71 -29.02
C TYR A 234 -3.84 50.83 -28.79
N HIS A 235 -4.92 50.52 -28.09
CA HIS A 235 -5.93 51.52 -27.72
C HIS A 235 -5.34 52.64 -26.84
N LYS A 236 -4.47 52.29 -25.88
CA LYS A 236 -3.78 53.24 -25.01
C LYS A 236 -2.83 54.17 -25.81
N LEU A 237 -2.02 53.60 -26.70
CA LEU A 237 -1.14 54.35 -27.62
C LEU A 237 -1.94 55.32 -28.50
N ARG A 238 -3.00 54.84 -29.14
CA ARG A 238 -3.88 55.66 -30.00
C ARG A 238 -4.57 56.78 -29.22
N LYS A 239 -4.97 56.53 -27.96
CA LYS A 239 -5.52 57.57 -27.08
C LYS A 239 -4.46 58.64 -26.75
N SER A 240 -3.22 58.23 -26.52
CA SER A 240 -2.12 59.17 -26.27
C SER A 240 -1.77 60.02 -27.50
N GLN A 241 -1.72 59.42 -28.69
CA GLN A 241 -1.48 60.13 -29.95
C GLN A 241 -2.60 61.14 -30.24
N LYS A 242 -3.88 60.74 -30.08
CA LYS A 242 -5.02 61.67 -30.22
C LYS A 242 -4.98 62.82 -29.21
N ALA A 243 -4.48 62.59 -27.99
CA ALA A 243 -4.30 63.65 -27.01
C ALA A 243 -3.18 64.62 -27.42
N GLN A 244 -2.12 64.10 -28.03
CA GLN A 244 -0.99 64.88 -28.54
C GLN A 244 -1.38 65.71 -29.79
N GLU A 245 -2.16 65.14 -30.71
CA GLU A 245 -2.73 65.85 -31.87
C GLU A 245 -3.73 66.95 -31.45
N ARG A 246 -4.59 66.68 -30.46
CA ARG A 246 -5.50 67.68 -29.88
C ARG A 246 -4.77 68.77 -29.09
N GLY A 247 -3.56 68.49 -28.61
CA GLY A 247 -2.68 69.45 -27.93
C GLY A 247 -1.83 70.30 -28.87
N ALA A 248 -1.80 69.99 -30.17
CA ALA A 248 -1.02 70.69 -31.21
C ALA A 248 -1.87 71.68 -32.03
N GLY A 249 -3.00 72.14 -31.49
CA GLY A 249 -3.69 73.35 -31.99
C GLY A 249 -3.10 74.62 -31.37
N PRO A 250 -3.11 75.78 -32.05
CA PRO A 250 -2.36 76.99 -31.69
C PRO A 250 -2.82 77.67 -30.37
N SER A 251 -3.76 77.10 -29.64
CA SER A 251 -4.33 77.65 -28.40
C SER A 251 -3.68 77.11 -27.11
N SER A 252 -2.76 76.14 -27.22
CA SER A 252 -2.16 75.44 -26.06
C SER A 252 -0.94 76.16 -25.44
N THR A 253 -0.27 77.05 -26.18
CA THR A 253 0.92 77.77 -25.69
C THR A 253 0.59 78.98 -24.81
N LEU A 254 -0.61 79.55 -24.92
CA LEU A 254 -0.97 80.75 -24.17
C LEU A 254 -1.37 80.46 -22.71
N LEU A 255 -1.97 79.30 -22.43
CA LEU A 255 -2.33 78.91 -21.05
C LEU A 255 -1.11 78.50 -20.20
N ARG A 256 -0.01 78.10 -20.83
CA ARG A 256 1.20 77.64 -20.11
C ARG A 256 2.03 78.80 -19.58
N HIS A 257 2.02 79.94 -20.26
CA HIS A 257 2.71 81.16 -19.80
C HIS A 257 2.01 81.85 -18.61
N VAL A 258 0.67 81.77 -18.53
CA VAL A 258 -0.10 82.39 -17.43
C VAL A 258 0.00 81.61 -16.11
N LEU A 259 0.26 80.29 -16.18
CA LEU A 259 0.39 79.44 -15.00
C LEU A 259 1.80 79.43 -14.38
N ASP A 260 2.86 79.70 -15.16
CA ASP A 260 4.24 79.78 -14.65
C ASP A 260 4.56 81.13 -13.96
N GLU A 261 3.88 82.23 -14.31
CA GLU A 261 4.11 83.52 -13.67
C GLU A 261 3.43 83.64 -12.29
N ASN A 262 2.39 82.84 -12.00
CA ASN A 262 1.63 82.93 -10.75
C ASN A 262 2.16 82.03 -9.62
N MET A 263 3.16 81.18 -9.88
CA MET A 263 3.75 80.24 -8.91
C MET A 263 5.16 80.66 -8.40
N ARG A 264 5.67 81.82 -8.83
CA ARG A 264 6.99 82.35 -8.37
C ARG A 264 6.93 83.31 -7.18
N GLY A 265 5.78 83.42 -6.51
CA GLY A 265 5.58 84.35 -5.40
C GLY A 265 5.23 83.69 -4.07
N LYS A 266 6.26 83.32 -3.28
CA LYS A 266 6.25 83.10 -1.81
C LYS A 266 5.49 81.83 -1.38
N TYR A 267 6.11 80.81 -0.77
CA TYR A 267 6.99 80.84 0.40
C TYR A 267 8.06 79.74 0.32
N ASN A 268 9.32 80.14 0.48
CA ASN A 268 10.34 79.32 1.11
C ASN A 268 10.13 79.38 2.62
N ALA A 269 9.80 78.26 3.25
CA ALA A 269 10.00 78.06 4.68
C ALA A 269 10.27 76.57 4.94
N LEU A 270 11.54 76.35 5.24
CA LEU A 270 12.21 75.22 5.87
C LEU A 270 11.35 74.32 6.78
N GLY A 271 11.68 73.02 6.76
CA GLY A 271 12.02 72.32 8.00
C GLY A 271 11.20 71.08 8.35
N LEU A 272 11.91 69.94 8.39
CA LEU A 272 11.59 68.61 8.95
C LEU A 272 10.76 67.65 8.09
#